data_AF-A0A1C6HAQ8-F1
#
_entry.id   AF-A0A1C6HAQ8-F1
#
_cell.length_a   1.000
_cell.length_b   1.000
_cell.length_c   1.000
_cell.angle_alpha   90.00
_cell.angle_beta   90.00
_cell.angle_gamma   90.00
#
_symmetry.space_group_name_H-M   'P 1'
#
loop_
_entity.id
_entity.type
_entity.pdbx_description
1 polymer ?
#
loop_
_entity_poly.entity_id
_entity_poly.type
_entity_poly.pdbx_seq_one_letter_code
_entity_poly.pdbx_strand_id
1 'polypeptide(L)' 'MILVESEMGSVCIIVDSIIGQQQVVIKPVPTLLTQFEKVHSYISGCSILEDGSISLIFDVNAIITK' A
#
# COMPACT_ATOMS: atom_id res chain seq x y z
N MET A 1 8.04 -9.11 8.97
CA MET A 1 6.62 -9.17 9.38
C MET A 1 6.22 -7.81 9.91
N ILE A 2 5.05 -7.31 9.50
CA ILE A 2 4.48 -6.03 9.93
C ILE A 2 3.07 -6.31 10.43
N LEU A 3 2.78 -6.03 11.70
CA LEU A 3 1.42 -6.07 12.24
C LEU A 3 0.72 -4.77 11.85
N VAL A 4 -0.46 -4.88 11.25
CA VAL A 4 -1.33 -3.74 10.94
C VAL A 4 -2.69 -3.94 11.62
N GLU A 5 -3.29 -2.85 12.04
CA GLU A 5 -4.54 -2.84 12.81
C GLU A 5 -5.54 -1.89 12.15
N SER A 6 -6.82 -2.27 12.20
CA SER A 6 -7.96 -1.40 11.92
C SER A 6 -9.05 -1.63 12.97
N GLU A 7 -10.16 -0.93 12.85
CA GLU A 7 -11.33 -1.15 13.70
C GLU A 7 -11.89 -2.58 13.63
N MET A 8 -11.62 -3.29 12.53
CA MET A 8 -12.12 -4.65 12.28
C MET A 8 -11.21 -5.75 12.85
N GLY A 9 -10.02 -5.41 13.35
CA GLY A 9 -9.06 -6.34 13.94
C GLY A 9 -7.63 -6.08 13.49
N SER A 10 -6.79 -7.11 13.54
CA SER A 10 -5.37 -7.01 13.18
C SER A 10 -4.90 -8.19 12.33
N VAL A 11 -3.95 -7.91 11.44
CA VAL A 11 -3.33 -8.92 10.56
C VAL A 11 -1.83 -8.68 10.44
N CYS A 12 -1.08 -9.76 10.20
CA CYS A 12 0.35 -9.70 9.96
C CYS A 12 0.67 -9.80 8.47
N ILE A 13 1.36 -8.80 7.92
CA ILE A 13 1.90 -8.80 6.56
C ILE A 13 3.33 -9.35 6.61
N ILE A 14 3.58 -10.41 5.84
CA ILE A 14 4.93 -10.94 5.63
C ILE A 14 5.56 -10.17 4.47
N VAL A 15 6.79 -9.70 4.68
CA VAL A 15 7.55 -8.89 3.73
C VAL A 15 8.97 -9.43 3.65
N ASP A 16 9.59 -9.27 2.49
CA ASP A 16 10.96 -9.72 2.26
C ASP A 16 11.99 -8.88 3.06
N SER A 17 11.76 -7.57 3.13
CA SER A 17 12.66 -6.63 3.83
C SER A 17 11.93 -5.39 4.34
N ILE A 18 12.47 -4.77 5.40
CA ILE A 18 12.03 -3.46 5.91
C ILE A 18 13.09 -2.44 5.51
N ILE A 19 12.73 -1.45 4.68
CA ILE A 19 13.65 -0.43 4.19
C ILE A 19 13.81 0.71 5.21
N GLY A 20 12.69 1.19 5.77
CA GLY A 20 12.67 2.29 6.74
C GLY A 20 11.32 2.99 6.78
N GLN A 21 11.29 4.14 7.45
CA GLN A 21 10.15 5.04 7.48
C GLN A 21 10.49 6.32 6.72
N GLN A 22 9.62 6.73 5.80
CA GLN A 22 9.80 7.93 4.99
C GLN A 22 8.47 8.69 4.89
N GLN A 23 8.53 10.01 4.96
CA GLN A 23 7.37 10.84 4.65
C GLN A 23 7.23 10.96 3.13
N VAL A 24 6.06 10.59 2.61
CA VAL A 24 5.80 10.54 1.16
C VAL A 24 4.61 11.41 0.79
N VAL A 25 4.57 11.86 -0.47
CA VAL A 25 3.42 12.59 -1.02
C VAL A 25 2.48 11.60 -1.69
N ILE A 26 1.21 11.62 -1.29
CA ILE A 26 0.18 10.77 -1.89
C ILE A 26 -0.17 11.31 -3.28
N LYS A 27 -0.14 10.43 -4.28
CA LYS A 27 -0.55 10.67 -5.67
C LYS A 27 -1.62 9.65 -6.07
N PRO A 28 -2.53 10.00 -7.00
CA PRO A 28 -3.45 9.03 -7.59
C PRO A 28 -2.68 7.90 -8.28
N VAL A 29 -3.19 6.67 -8.17
CA VAL A 29 -2.63 5.51 -8.86
C VAL A 29 -2.76 5.71 -10.39
N PRO A 30 -1.67 5.55 -11.16
CA PRO A 30 -1.71 5.65 -12.62
C PRO A 30 -2.73 4.69 -13.23
N THR A 31 -3.45 5.14 -14.27
CA THR A 31 -4.47 4.34 -14.97
C THR A 31 -3.96 3.02 -15.54
N LEU A 32 -2.67 2.96 -15.87
CA LEU A 32 -2.00 1.73 -16.30
C LEU A 32 -2.01 0.64 -15.21
N LEU A 33 -2.02 1.02 -13.93
CA LEU A 33 -2.03 0.08 -12.81
C LEU A 33 -3.45 -0.24 -12.34
N THR A 34 -4.42 0.65 -12.57
CA THR A 34 -5.80 0.43 -12.14
C THR A 34 -6.54 -0.67 -12.91
N GLN A 35 -6.01 -1.13 -14.04
CA GLN A 35 -6.54 -2.30 -14.76
C GLN A 35 -6.36 -3.61 -13.99
N PHE A 36 -5.44 -3.65 -13.00
CA PHE A 36 -5.25 -4.81 -12.14
C PHE A 36 -6.23 -4.74 -10.97
N GLU A 37 -7.16 -5.69 -10.90
CA GLU A 37 -8.21 -5.75 -9.87
C GLU A 37 -7.64 -5.59 -8.45
N LYS A 38 -6.55 -6.31 -8.13
CA LYS A 38 -5.89 -6.21 -6.81
C LYS A 38 -5.37 -4.80 -6.49
N VAL A 39 -4.92 -4.07 -7.50
CA VAL A 39 -4.49 -2.67 -7.29
C VAL A 39 -5.71 -1.83 -6.95
N HIS A 40 -6.81 -2.00 -7.69
CA HIS A 40 -8.04 -1.26 -7.42
C HIS A 40 -8.65 -1.56 -6.05
N SER A 41 -8.59 -2.82 -5.59
CA SER A 41 -9.21 -3.24 -4.34
C SER A 41 -8.38 -2.95 -3.08
N TYR A 42 -7.04 -2.94 -3.17
CA TYR A 42 -6.18 -2.93 -1.97
C TYR A 42 -5.19 -1.76 -1.92
N ILE A 43 -5.15 -0.88 -2.92
CA ILE A 43 -4.22 0.26 -2.98
C ILE A 43 -5.01 1.57 -2.89
N SER A 44 -4.67 2.41 -1.93
CA SER A 44 -5.31 3.72 -1.73
C SER A 44 -4.62 4.86 -2.51
N GLY A 45 -3.37 4.64 -2.94
CA GLY A 45 -2.59 5.64 -3.66
C GLY A 45 -1.19 5.14 -4.02
N CYS A 46 -0.38 6.02 -4.60
CA CYS A 46 1.04 5.77 -4.79
C CYS A 46 1.87 7.00 -4.44
N SER A 47 3.19 6.84 -4.41
CA SER A 47 4.16 7.93 -4.37
C SER A 47 5.28 7.68 -5.36
N ILE A 48 5.94 8.75 -5.78
CA ILE A 48 7.15 8.68 -6.60
C ILE A 48 8.31 8.99 -5.67
N LEU A 49 9.23 8.04 -5.53
CA LEU A 49 10.42 8.19 -4.69
C LEU A 49 11.50 9.03 -5.39
N GLU A 50 12.54 9.41 -4.66
CA GLU A 50 13.63 10.25 -5.17
C GLU A 50 14.41 9.59 -6.31
N ASP A 51 14.45 8.27 -6.34
CA ASP A 51 15.06 7.47 -7.42
C ASP A 51 14.13 7.27 -8.63
N GLY A 52 12.92 7.86 -8.59
CA GLY A 52 11.91 7.76 -9.65
C GLY A 52 11.06 6.49 -9.60
N SER A 53 11.28 5.60 -8.62
CA SER A 53 10.45 4.40 -8.46
C SER A 53 9.04 4.75 -7.96
N ILE A 54 8.08 3.89 -8.28
CA ILE A 54 6.69 4.03 -7.82
C ILE A 54 6.48 3.15 -6.59
N SER A 55 6.19 3.77 -5.46
CA SER A 55 5.78 3.08 -4.23
C SER A 55 4.26 3.04 -4.14
N LEU A 56 3.67 1.86 -3.97
CA LEU A 56 2.23 1.71 -3.75
C LEU A 56 1.89 1.85 -2.26
N ILE A 57 0.72 2.42 -1.97
CA ILE A 57 0.21 2.62 -0.61
C ILE A 57 -0.92 1.62 -0.38
N PHE A 58 -0.69 0.65 0.50
CA PHE A 58 -1.69 -0.33 0.88
C PHE A 58 -2.83 0.32 1.68
N ASP A 59 -4.06 -0.06 1.36
CA ASP A 59 -5.24 0.24 2.18
C ASP A 59 -5.41 -0.86 3.24
N VAL A 60 -5.04 -0.55 4.48
CA VAL A 60 -5.14 -1.48 5.62
C VAL A 60 -6.59 -1.88 5.88
N ASN A 61 -7.56 -0.98 5.69
CA ASN A 61 -8.96 -1.31 5.90
C ASN A 61 -9.43 -2.31 4.85
N ALA A 62 -9.06 -2.12 3.59
CA ALA A 62 -9.39 -3.06 2.52
C ALA A 62 -8.68 -4.42 2.68
N ILE A 63 -7.48 -4.45 3.28
CA ILE A 63 -6.76 -5.70 3.55
C ILE A 63 -7.43 -6.50 4.68
N ILE A 64 -7.92 -5.83 5.72
CA ILE A 64 -8.55 -6.49 6.87
C ILE A 64 -10.01 -6.84 6.57
N THR A 65 -10.69 -6.06 5.73
CA THR A 65 -12.07 -6.29 5.33
C THR A 65 -12.14 -7.38 4.27
N LYS A 66 -12.88 -8.44 4.55
CA LYS A 66 -13.22 -9.50 3.59
C LYS A 66 -14.60 -9.27 2.99
#